data_AF-A0A2M7R8P3-F1
#
_entry.id   AF-A0A2M7R8P3-F1
#
_cell.length_a   1.000
_cell.length_b   1.000
_cell.length_c   1.000
_cell.angle_alpha   90.00
_cell.angle_beta   90.00
_cell.angle_gamma   90.00
#
_symmetry.space_group_name_H-M   'P 1'
#
loop_
_entity.id
_entity.type
_entity.pdbx_description
1 polymer ?
#
loop_
_entity_poly.entity_id
_entity_poly.type
_entity_poly.pdbx_seq_one_letter_code
_entity_poly.pdbx_strand_id
1 'polypeptide(L)'
;MKFKIYIWLIIVVFLTPIFVLAKTPNDPFFGQWSFEDIGVYKAWDYATGSKDVVVAIIDNGFDTFHPDLVDNLWINTAEIADNKIDDDKNGFVDDVYGWNFLDNNNDPRPVVDNLTDSQKKEGVFNHATIVAGIIGAKGNNNFDGAGINWDIRLMNLKVIGNDGMGNFAPLVNAIYYAVNNGADVINISMVSEGYEQKLIDAVDYAYQHNVVVVAAAGNSMADLNIKAMYPVCADQTFSKEKILGVSAIDKNHHLAIFSNIGSKCIDITAPGVNIRSALRFSPTNGLLYSYSLANSWSGTSFSAPFISGAVALLKSVNPNLSVDQIFEALFTTAHHTPNDDEAGYANLFGVGLLQIDKAIESILSNKTTVQPTNLPVTTKPITIYNTNSILKNTNVVLISAKLGQKEILKNNKVVDLFGEFLGVEDTYSFVAKNGQLENATLSTGINGKKIVSFYNDKLELLKKVTIDLSGNFDLAIGDFDNNAEIEIFLAPRTENN
;
A
#
# COMPACT_ATOMS: atom_id res chain seq x y z
N MET A 1 46.18 -15.84 35.16
CA MET A 1 44.91 -15.17 35.55
C MET A 1 44.57 -13.91 34.74
N LYS A 2 45.48 -13.34 33.92
CA LYS A 2 45.20 -12.13 33.12
C LYS A 2 44.68 -12.38 31.68
N PHE A 3 44.66 -13.62 31.20
CA PHE A 3 44.24 -13.96 29.83
C PHE A 3 42.74 -14.25 29.68
N LYS A 4 42.04 -14.57 30.78
CA LYS A 4 40.58 -14.86 30.76
C LYS A 4 39.70 -13.61 30.80
N ILE A 5 40.25 -12.44 31.16
CA ILE A 5 39.48 -11.19 31.28
C ILE A 5 39.32 -10.49 29.92
N TYR A 6 40.28 -10.65 28.99
CA TYR A 6 40.18 -10.07 27.64
C TYR A 6 39.16 -10.79 26.75
N ILE A 7 38.94 -12.08 26.94
CA ILE A 7 37.93 -12.84 26.18
C ILE A 7 36.51 -12.43 26.58
N TRP A 8 36.29 -12.10 27.86
CA TRP A 8 34.99 -11.59 28.33
C TRP A 8 34.69 -10.17 27.82
N LEU A 9 35.70 -9.31 27.67
CA LEU A 9 35.54 -7.97 27.11
C LEU A 9 35.24 -7.98 25.59
N ILE A 10 35.73 -8.98 24.85
CA ILE A 10 35.41 -9.13 23.42
C ILE A 10 34.01 -9.72 23.20
N ILE A 11 33.55 -10.61 24.10
CA ILE A 11 32.21 -11.22 24.00
C ILE A 11 31.10 -10.23 24.36
N VAL A 12 31.34 -9.29 25.29
CA VAL A 12 30.35 -8.26 25.67
C VAL A 12 30.13 -7.21 24.58
N VAL A 13 31.11 -6.99 23.69
CA VAL A 13 30.95 -6.08 22.52
C VAL A 13 30.14 -6.72 21.38
N PHE A 14 30.00 -8.05 21.36
CA PHE A 14 29.17 -8.77 20.37
C PHE A 14 27.77 -9.17 20.88
N LEU A 15 27.42 -8.80 22.11
CA LEU A 15 26.13 -9.08 22.75
C LEU A 15 25.37 -7.80 23.15
N THR A 16 25.68 -6.66 22.53
CA THR A 16 24.72 -5.55 22.53
C THR A 16 23.63 -5.87 21.51
N PRO A 17 22.35 -5.94 21.88
CA PRO A 17 21.30 -5.93 20.87
C PRO A 17 21.56 -4.72 19.97
N ILE A 18 21.62 -4.95 18.65
CA ILE A 18 21.56 -3.85 17.71
C ILE A 18 20.17 -3.26 17.93
N PHE A 19 20.10 -2.14 18.65
CA PHE A 19 18.93 -1.29 18.60
C PHE A 19 18.85 -0.81 17.16
N VAL A 20 18.05 -1.48 16.33
CA VAL A 20 17.62 -0.89 15.06
C VAL A 20 16.74 0.27 15.48
N LEU A 21 17.31 1.48 15.41
CA LEU A 21 16.54 2.69 15.64
C LEU A 21 15.54 2.78 14.49
N ALA A 22 14.24 2.72 14.81
CA ALA A 22 13.20 2.95 13.80
C ALA A 22 13.50 4.27 13.09
N LYS A 23 13.50 4.29 11.75
CA LYS A 23 13.74 5.52 10.99
C LYS A 23 12.52 6.42 11.10
N THR A 24 12.55 7.32 12.08
CA THR A 24 11.55 8.37 12.23
C THR A 24 12.09 9.67 11.63
N PRO A 25 11.34 10.34 10.73
CA PRO A 25 11.72 11.64 10.23
C PRO A 25 11.61 12.71 11.33
N ASN A 26 12.39 13.78 11.23
CA ASN A 26 12.32 14.93 12.13
C ASN A 26 11.28 15.99 11.72
N ASP A 27 10.50 15.73 10.68
CA ASP A 27 9.52 16.67 10.12
C ASP A 27 8.33 16.85 11.08
N PRO A 28 7.91 18.08 11.42
CA PRO A 28 6.92 18.30 12.49
C PRO A 28 5.54 17.64 12.27
N PHE A 29 5.13 17.41 11.02
CA PHE A 29 3.78 16.99 10.64
C PHE A 29 3.72 15.61 9.96
N PHE A 30 4.78 14.81 10.05
CA PHE A 30 4.84 13.46 9.43
C PHE A 30 3.78 12.46 9.95
N GLY A 31 3.29 12.68 11.18
CA GLY A 31 2.35 11.79 11.86
C GLY A 31 0.95 11.85 11.25
N GLN A 32 0.45 10.76 10.63
CA GLN A 32 -0.93 10.65 10.12
C GLN A 32 -1.42 9.19 10.09
N TRP A 33 -2.73 9.00 10.32
CA TRP A 33 -3.38 7.67 10.39
C TRP A 33 -3.11 6.83 9.14
N SER A 34 -3.13 7.46 7.97
CA SER A 34 -2.94 6.82 6.68
C SER A 34 -1.56 6.17 6.56
N PHE A 35 -0.52 6.75 7.16
CA PHE A 35 0.84 6.23 7.14
C PHE A 35 0.99 5.04 8.09
N GLU A 36 0.35 5.10 9.26
CA GLU A 36 0.32 4.00 10.23
C GLU A 36 -0.36 2.76 9.62
N ASP A 37 -1.58 2.93 9.11
CA ASP A 37 -2.46 1.83 8.71
C ASP A 37 -1.97 1.07 7.47
N ILE A 38 -1.20 1.73 6.59
CA ILE A 38 -0.57 1.10 5.42
C ILE A 38 0.90 0.74 5.64
N GLY A 39 1.42 0.88 6.86
CA GLY A 39 2.76 0.43 7.22
C GLY A 39 3.92 1.31 6.70
N VAL A 40 3.70 2.60 6.42
CA VAL A 40 4.77 3.52 5.96
C VAL A 40 5.92 3.61 6.98
N TYR A 41 5.60 3.75 8.26
CA TYR A 41 6.64 3.93 9.29
C TYR A 41 7.55 2.72 9.43
N LYS A 42 6.99 1.50 9.29
CA LYS A 42 7.77 0.26 9.25
C LYS A 42 8.52 0.12 7.93
N ALA A 43 7.93 0.53 6.80
CA ALA A 43 8.58 0.51 5.50
C ALA A 43 9.88 1.34 5.48
N TRP A 44 9.94 2.45 6.23
CA TRP A 44 11.14 3.30 6.33
C TRP A 44 12.36 2.61 6.96
N ASP A 45 12.15 1.57 7.77
CA ASP A 45 13.25 0.74 8.29
C ASP A 45 13.96 -0.03 7.16
N TYR A 46 13.24 -0.33 6.07
CA TYR A 46 13.80 -0.97 4.89
C TYR A 46 14.37 0.05 3.89
N ALA A 47 13.59 1.06 3.50
CA ALA A 47 13.99 2.09 2.54
C ALA A 47 13.21 3.39 2.74
N THR A 48 13.83 4.51 2.36
CA THR A 48 13.22 5.85 2.42
C THR A 48 13.13 6.49 1.04
N GLY A 49 13.13 5.68 -0.02
CA GLY A 49 13.14 6.12 -1.42
C GLY A 49 14.53 6.20 -2.04
N SER A 50 14.57 6.49 -3.33
CA SER A 50 15.79 6.77 -4.10
C SER A 50 15.52 7.83 -5.16
N LYS A 51 16.50 8.72 -5.38
CA LYS A 51 16.51 9.66 -6.51
C LYS A 51 16.49 8.97 -7.86
N ASP A 52 16.93 7.72 -7.94
CA ASP A 52 16.93 6.95 -9.18
C ASP A 52 15.52 6.58 -9.65
N VAL A 53 14.51 6.72 -8.78
CA VAL A 53 13.11 6.45 -9.12
C VAL A 53 12.41 7.76 -9.50
N VAL A 54 11.74 7.76 -10.64
CA VAL A 54 10.99 8.89 -11.17
C VAL A 54 9.49 8.61 -11.13
N VAL A 55 8.72 9.51 -10.51
CA VAL A 55 7.25 9.45 -10.51
C VAL A 55 6.71 10.64 -11.28
N ALA A 56 6.03 10.38 -12.40
CA ALA A 56 5.29 11.39 -13.13
C ALA A 56 3.93 11.61 -12.51
N ILE A 57 3.61 12.87 -12.22
CA ILE A 57 2.32 13.30 -11.67
C ILE A 57 1.59 14.02 -12.80
N ILE A 58 0.58 13.35 -13.35
CA ILE A 58 -0.29 13.92 -14.38
C ILE A 58 -1.53 14.49 -13.69
N ASP A 59 -1.60 15.83 -13.60
CA ASP A 59 -2.59 16.52 -12.77
C ASP A 59 -2.78 18.00 -13.22
N ASN A 60 -3.20 18.89 -12.32
CA ASN A 60 -3.30 20.33 -12.52
C ASN A 60 -1.99 21.09 -12.28
N GLY A 61 -0.89 20.35 -12.09
CA GLY A 61 0.43 20.91 -11.86
C GLY A 61 0.71 21.16 -10.38
N PHE A 62 1.89 20.77 -9.90
CA PHE A 62 2.30 21.01 -8.50
C PHE A 62 3.30 22.15 -8.35
N ASP A 63 3.45 22.63 -7.12
CA ASP A 63 4.36 23.73 -6.77
C ASP A 63 5.84 23.31 -6.76
N THR A 64 6.55 23.55 -7.86
CA THR A 64 7.99 23.25 -7.96
C THR A 64 8.86 24.16 -7.10
N PHE A 65 8.31 25.22 -6.48
CA PHE A 65 9.04 26.07 -5.53
C PHE A 65 8.68 25.78 -4.07
N HIS A 66 7.88 24.74 -3.82
CA HIS A 66 7.53 24.37 -2.46
C HIS A 66 8.79 23.93 -1.69
N PRO A 67 9.06 24.48 -0.49
CA PRO A 67 10.27 24.15 0.26
C PRO A 67 10.41 22.66 0.59
N ASP A 68 9.27 21.97 0.74
CA ASP A 68 9.22 20.54 1.02
C ASP A 68 9.24 19.63 -0.22
N LEU A 69 9.19 20.19 -1.43
CA LEU A 69 9.18 19.42 -2.69
C LEU A 69 10.38 19.73 -3.60
N VAL A 70 10.96 20.93 -3.49
CA VAL A 70 12.00 21.42 -4.41
C VAL A 70 13.22 20.51 -4.50
N ASP A 71 13.58 19.84 -3.41
CA ASP A 71 14.69 18.90 -3.39
C ASP A 71 14.36 17.59 -4.12
N ASN A 72 13.07 17.25 -4.24
CA ASN A 72 12.53 16.04 -4.84
C ASN A 72 12.03 16.20 -6.27
N LEU A 73 12.32 17.32 -6.94
CA LEU A 73 11.94 17.51 -8.34
C LEU A 73 12.71 16.57 -9.27
N TRP A 74 12.01 16.07 -10.28
CA TRP A 74 12.65 15.63 -11.51
C TRP A 74 13.14 16.87 -12.26
N ILE A 75 14.34 16.74 -12.83
CA ILE A 75 14.97 17.78 -13.63
C ILE A 75 15.36 17.14 -14.96
N ASN A 76 14.87 17.69 -16.07
CA ASN A 76 15.37 17.33 -17.39
C ASN A 76 16.81 17.85 -17.52
N THR A 77 17.79 16.99 -17.26
CA THR A 77 19.21 17.37 -17.34
C THR A 77 19.71 17.55 -18.78
N ALA A 78 18.88 17.21 -19.77
CA ALA A 78 19.20 17.42 -21.18
C ALA A 78 18.83 18.83 -21.67
N GLU A 79 18.05 19.59 -20.90
CA GLU A 79 17.68 20.99 -21.20
C GLU A 79 18.60 22.01 -20.53
N ILE A 80 18.85 23.14 -21.22
CA ILE A 80 19.48 24.32 -20.64
C ILE A 80 18.38 25.34 -20.34
N ALA A 81 18.05 25.48 -19.07
CA ALA A 81 16.99 26.37 -18.61
C ALA A 81 17.06 27.79 -19.21
N ASP A 82 15.90 28.27 -19.67
CA ASP A 82 15.62 29.61 -20.17
C ASP A 82 16.39 30.00 -21.45
N ASN A 83 16.89 29.03 -22.23
CA ASN A 83 17.56 29.31 -23.49
C ASN A 83 16.60 29.39 -24.70
N LYS A 84 15.33 28.98 -24.52
CA LYS A 84 14.26 28.97 -25.54
C LYS A 84 14.52 28.02 -26.70
N ILE A 85 15.28 26.97 -26.45
CA ILE A 85 15.64 25.92 -27.39
C ILE A 85 15.15 24.60 -26.78
N ASP A 86 14.68 23.70 -27.63
CA ASP A 86 14.45 22.30 -27.30
C ASP A 86 15.80 21.58 -27.51
N ASP A 87 16.60 21.50 -26.45
CA ASP A 87 17.99 21.05 -26.49
C ASP A 87 18.09 19.53 -26.71
N ASP A 88 17.17 18.78 -26.11
CA ASP A 88 17.09 17.34 -26.21
C ASP A 88 16.29 16.84 -27.45
N LYS A 89 15.58 17.77 -28.12
CA LYS A 89 14.78 17.55 -29.33
C LYS A 89 13.60 16.61 -29.09
N ASN A 90 13.06 16.61 -27.87
CA ASN A 90 11.90 15.81 -27.50
C ASN A 90 10.56 16.47 -27.93
N GLY A 91 10.61 17.71 -28.44
CA GLY A 91 9.46 18.49 -28.89
C GLY A 91 8.97 19.54 -27.88
N PHE A 92 9.63 19.68 -26.72
CA PHE A 92 9.20 20.48 -25.59
C PHE A 92 10.31 21.43 -25.13
N VAL A 93 10.23 22.68 -25.59
CA VAL A 93 11.25 23.72 -25.32
C VAL A 93 11.37 24.04 -23.82
N ASP A 94 12.57 23.95 -23.26
CA ASP A 94 12.88 24.31 -21.86
C ASP A 94 12.04 23.52 -20.82
N ASP A 95 11.69 22.26 -21.05
CA ASP A 95 10.85 21.41 -20.19
C ASP A 95 11.54 20.89 -18.90
N VAL A 96 12.32 21.76 -18.27
CA VAL A 96 13.26 21.47 -17.16
C VAL A 96 12.62 20.75 -15.98
N TYR A 97 11.38 21.07 -15.61
CA TYR A 97 10.68 20.47 -14.46
C TYR A 97 9.47 19.63 -14.86
N GLY A 98 9.35 19.34 -16.16
CA GLY A 98 8.18 18.77 -16.80
C GLY A 98 7.48 19.77 -17.71
N TRP A 99 6.24 19.48 -18.09
CA TRP A 99 5.55 20.20 -19.16
C TRP A 99 4.09 20.51 -18.85
N ASN A 100 3.64 21.68 -19.30
CA ASN A 100 2.24 22.06 -19.30
C ASN A 100 1.61 21.70 -20.65
N PHE A 101 0.98 20.53 -20.73
CA PHE A 101 0.24 20.07 -21.90
C PHE A 101 -1.09 20.81 -22.12
N LEU A 102 -1.62 21.47 -21.09
CA LEU A 102 -2.84 22.27 -21.23
C LEU A 102 -2.58 23.54 -22.04
N ASP A 103 -1.55 24.29 -21.67
CA ASP A 103 -1.21 25.59 -22.26
C ASP A 103 -0.02 25.53 -23.24
N ASN A 104 0.56 24.33 -23.42
CA ASN A 104 1.69 24.04 -24.28
C ASN A 104 2.91 24.93 -24.00
N ASN A 105 3.39 24.90 -22.76
CA ASN A 105 4.58 25.63 -22.31
C ASN A 105 5.32 24.89 -21.18
N ASN A 106 6.44 25.45 -20.74
CA ASN A 106 7.33 24.88 -19.74
C ASN A 106 7.03 25.30 -18.28
N ASP A 107 5.88 25.93 -17.99
CA ASP A 107 5.45 26.20 -16.61
C ASP A 107 4.31 25.25 -16.22
N PRO A 108 4.62 24.05 -15.70
CA PRO A 108 3.62 23.10 -15.23
C PRO A 108 3.08 23.44 -13.83
N ARG A 109 3.40 24.60 -13.23
CA ARG A 109 2.87 24.96 -11.91
C ARG A 109 1.40 25.37 -11.97
N PRO A 110 0.66 25.23 -10.86
CA PRO A 110 -0.71 25.73 -10.81
C PRO A 110 -0.68 27.26 -10.68
N VAL A 111 -1.41 27.94 -11.58
CA VAL A 111 -1.51 29.40 -11.60
C VAL A 111 -2.28 29.88 -10.38
N VAL A 112 -1.75 30.85 -9.65
CA VAL A 112 -2.39 31.39 -8.43
C VAL A 112 -2.52 32.90 -8.43
N ASP A 113 -2.20 33.54 -9.54
CA ASP A 113 -2.34 34.98 -9.69
C ASP A 113 -3.82 35.36 -9.79
N ASN A 114 -4.20 36.41 -9.07
CA ASN A 114 -5.55 36.98 -9.09
C ASN A 114 -6.69 35.98 -8.77
N LEU A 115 -6.43 34.96 -7.95
CA LEU A 115 -7.48 34.03 -7.49
C LEU A 115 -8.59 34.78 -6.77
N THR A 116 -9.84 34.49 -7.17
CA THR A 116 -11.03 34.94 -6.46
C THR A 116 -11.12 34.28 -5.08
N ASP A 117 -11.89 34.88 -4.16
CA ASP A 117 -12.12 34.28 -2.84
C ASP A 117 -12.81 32.91 -2.93
N SER A 118 -13.66 32.67 -3.95
CA SER A 118 -14.25 31.36 -4.20
C SER A 118 -13.19 30.33 -4.58
N GLN A 119 -12.31 30.66 -5.52
CA GLN A 119 -11.23 29.76 -5.94
C GLN A 119 -10.27 29.46 -4.80
N LYS A 120 -9.95 30.46 -3.95
CA LYS A 120 -9.15 30.25 -2.73
C LYS A 120 -9.81 29.28 -1.76
N LYS A 121 -11.14 29.36 -1.63
CA LYS A 121 -11.93 28.47 -0.77
C LYS A 121 -12.06 27.06 -1.33
N GLU A 122 -12.26 26.92 -2.64
CA GLU A 122 -12.31 25.62 -3.33
C GLU A 122 -10.95 24.93 -3.33
N GLY A 123 -9.87 25.71 -3.49
CA GLY A 123 -8.51 25.23 -3.29
C GLY A 123 -8.00 24.27 -4.36
N VAL A 124 -8.65 24.16 -5.52
CA VAL A 124 -8.29 23.21 -6.60
C VAL A 124 -6.82 23.31 -6.98
N PHE A 125 -6.23 24.52 -6.99
CA PHE A 125 -4.81 24.74 -7.26
C PHE A 125 -3.84 24.02 -6.29
N ASN A 126 -4.31 23.49 -5.16
CA ASN A 126 -3.50 22.68 -4.25
C ASN A 126 -3.41 21.21 -4.68
N HIS A 127 -4.31 20.73 -5.55
CA HIS A 127 -4.58 19.32 -5.78
C HIS A 127 -3.31 18.51 -6.10
N ALA A 128 -2.57 18.84 -7.16
CA ALA A 128 -1.34 18.12 -7.49
C ALA A 128 -0.22 18.31 -6.44
N THR A 129 -0.20 19.44 -5.72
CA THR A 129 0.80 19.69 -4.67
C THR A 129 0.60 18.75 -3.48
N ILE A 130 -0.66 18.44 -3.17
CA ILE A 130 -1.02 17.43 -2.16
C ILE A 130 -0.61 16.04 -2.62
N VAL A 131 -0.91 15.70 -3.88
CA VAL A 131 -0.52 14.43 -4.52
C VAL A 131 1.01 14.25 -4.48
N ALA A 132 1.75 15.28 -4.89
CA ALA A 132 3.21 15.31 -4.85
C ALA A 132 3.77 15.13 -3.43
N GLY A 133 3.19 15.82 -2.44
CA GLY A 133 3.60 15.69 -1.05
C GLY A 133 3.36 14.30 -0.45
N ILE A 134 2.26 13.63 -0.81
CA ILE A 134 2.00 12.24 -0.36
C ILE A 134 3.07 11.29 -0.92
N ILE A 135 3.37 11.42 -2.21
CA ILE A 135 4.36 10.57 -2.89
C ILE A 135 5.77 10.82 -2.35
N GLY A 136 6.15 12.09 -2.22
CA GLY A 136 7.55 12.46 -2.01
C GLY A 136 7.83 13.87 -1.49
N ALA A 137 7.09 14.36 -0.49
CA ALA A 137 7.63 15.43 0.35
C ALA A 137 8.95 15.00 0.99
N LYS A 138 9.92 15.91 1.03
CA LYS A 138 11.30 15.64 1.43
C LYS A 138 11.35 15.33 2.93
N GLY A 139 11.49 14.05 3.25
CA GLY A 139 11.61 13.62 4.63
C GLY A 139 12.95 13.98 5.27
N ASN A 140 12.92 14.12 6.59
CA ASN A 140 14.04 14.39 7.49
C ASN A 140 14.74 15.74 7.23
N ASN A 141 13.98 16.77 6.84
CA ASN A 141 14.48 18.12 6.59
C ASN A 141 14.08 19.16 7.67
N ASN A 142 13.36 18.73 8.71
CA ASN A 142 12.77 19.55 9.79
C ASN A 142 11.68 20.52 9.31
N PHE A 143 11.10 20.29 8.14
CA PHE A 143 10.10 21.15 7.53
C PHE A 143 8.82 20.36 7.26
N ASP A 144 7.68 21.01 7.47
CA ASP A 144 6.34 20.46 7.21
C ASP A 144 6.16 18.95 7.52
N GLY A 145 5.96 18.11 6.50
CA GLY A 145 5.68 16.69 6.65
C GLY A 145 6.70 15.82 5.89
N ALA A 146 6.40 14.54 5.74
CA ALA A 146 7.21 13.63 4.92
C ALA A 146 6.31 12.89 3.94
N GLY A 147 6.79 12.70 2.71
CA GLY A 147 6.17 11.79 1.76
C GLY A 147 6.56 10.34 2.05
N ILE A 148 5.91 9.40 1.36
CA ILE A 148 6.27 7.98 1.44
C ILE A 148 7.75 7.78 1.06
N ASN A 149 8.24 8.54 0.10
CA ASN A 149 9.63 8.54 -0.35
C ASN A 149 10.30 9.85 0.08
N TRP A 150 11.25 9.80 1.01
CA TRP A 150 12.01 10.98 1.44
C TRP A 150 12.92 11.49 0.33
N ASP A 151 13.45 10.59 -0.49
CA ASP A 151 14.27 10.89 -1.65
C ASP A 151 13.65 10.29 -2.90
N ILE A 152 13.28 11.13 -3.86
CA ILE A 152 12.68 10.74 -5.15
C ILE A 152 12.84 11.84 -6.20
N ARG A 153 12.49 11.56 -7.45
CA ARG A 153 12.29 12.56 -8.50
C ARG A 153 10.81 12.61 -8.92
N LEU A 154 10.17 13.78 -8.77
CA LEU A 154 8.78 14.04 -9.12
C LEU A 154 8.73 14.84 -10.43
N MET A 155 8.18 14.26 -11.49
CA MET A 155 8.01 14.90 -12.80
C MET A 155 6.62 15.54 -12.89
N ASN A 156 6.57 16.84 -13.20
CA ASN A 156 5.35 17.63 -13.14
C ASN A 156 4.67 17.78 -14.51
N LEU A 157 3.57 17.07 -14.73
CA LEU A 157 2.86 17.07 -16.02
C LEU A 157 1.46 17.66 -15.85
N LYS A 158 1.28 18.90 -16.30
CA LYS A 158 0.01 19.62 -16.17
C LYS A 158 -0.88 19.39 -17.38
N VAL A 159 -2.06 18.82 -17.16
CA VAL A 159 -3.04 18.51 -18.23
C VAL A 159 -4.43 19.11 -17.99
N ILE A 160 -4.69 19.59 -16.76
CA ILE A 160 -5.97 20.23 -16.38
C ILE A 160 -5.76 21.59 -15.71
N GLY A 161 -6.79 22.43 -15.74
CA GLY A 161 -6.80 23.78 -15.18
C GLY A 161 -7.21 23.84 -13.70
N ASN A 162 -7.28 25.06 -13.15
CA ASN A 162 -7.82 25.29 -11.81
C ASN A 162 -9.36 25.17 -11.73
N ASP A 163 -10.02 25.05 -12.87
CA ASP A 163 -11.44 24.69 -12.98
C ASP A 163 -11.66 23.17 -12.83
N GLY A 164 -10.60 22.39 -12.74
CA GLY A 164 -10.64 20.93 -12.62
C GLY A 164 -11.04 20.23 -13.92
N MET A 165 -11.03 20.94 -15.06
CA MET A 165 -11.43 20.39 -16.36
C MET A 165 -10.23 20.21 -17.28
N GLY A 166 -10.36 19.27 -18.21
CA GLY A 166 -9.35 18.97 -19.23
C GLY A 166 -9.88 18.06 -20.32
N ASN A 167 -8.98 17.59 -21.18
CA ASN A 167 -9.29 16.76 -22.34
C ASN A 167 -8.38 15.52 -22.37
N PHE A 168 -8.81 14.46 -23.06
CA PHE A 168 -8.01 13.24 -23.21
C PHE A 168 -6.70 13.43 -23.97
N ALA A 169 -6.63 14.34 -24.95
CA ALA A 169 -5.42 14.51 -25.76
C ALA A 169 -4.19 14.96 -24.94
N PRO A 170 -4.26 16.02 -24.10
CA PRO A 170 -3.20 16.34 -23.14
C PRO A 170 -2.81 15.16 -22.23
N LEU A 171 -3.79 14.42 -21.70
CA LEU A 171 -3.53 13.25 -20.86
C LEU A 171 -2.74 12.16 -21.60
N VAL A 172 -3.16 11.81 -22.81
CA VAL A 172 -2.47 10.82 -23.65
C VAL A 172 -1.03 11.24 -23.93
N ASN A 173 -0.81 12.49 -24.32
CA ASN A 173 0.53 13.00 -24.60
C ASN A 173 1.41 13.00 -23.35
N ALA A 174 0.84 13.33 -22.18
CA ALA A 174 1.57 13.29 -20.92
C ALA A 174 1.99 11.87 -20.51
N ILE A 175 1.18 10.84 -20.79
CA ILE A 175 1.57 9.44 -20.54
C ILE A 175 2.78 9.06 -21.41
N TYR A 176 2.74 9.34 -22.72
CA TYR A 176 3.88 9.08 -23.59
C TYR A 176 5.13 9.86 -23.17
N TYR A 177 4.97 11.13 -22.83
CA TYR A 177 6.06 11.97 -22.35
C TYR A 177 6.70 11.38 -21.08
N ALA A 178 5.88 10.97 -20.10
CA ALA A 178 6.37 10.39 -18.87
C ALA A 178 7.23 9.16 -19.13
N VAL A 179 6.73 8.23 -19.94
CA VAL A 179 7.46 7.00 -20.29
C VAL A 179 8.77 7.33 -21.03
N ASN A 180 8.71 8.22 -22.03
CA ASN A 180 9.88 8.58 -22.83
C ASN A 180 10.95 9.34 -22.06
N ASN A 181 10.56 10.06 -21.00
CA ASN A 181 11.46 10.81 -20.12
C ASN A 181 11.82 10.04 -18.84
N GLY A 182 11.64 8.71 -18.85
CA GLY A 182 12.19 7.82 -17.84
C GLY A 182 11.37 7.74 -16.55
N ALA A 183 10.06 8.00 -16.59
CA ALA A 183 9.18 7.72 -15.47
C ALA A 183 9.14 6.23 -15.16
N ASP A 184 9.22 5.89 -13.88
CA ASP A 184 9.04 4.54 -13.36
C ASP A 184 7.59 4.26 -12.97
N VAL A 185 6.89 5.32 -12.56
CA VAL A 185 5.50 5.31 -12.10
C VAL A 185 4.80 6.54 -12.65
N ILE A 186 3.54 6.38 -13.05
CA ILE A 186 2.66 7.48 -13.48
C ILE A 186 1.46 7.50 -12.53
N ASN A 187 1.28 8.60 -11.80
CA ASN A 187 0.09 8.87 -10.99
C ASN A 187 -0.90 9.72 -11.80
N ILE A 188 -2.14 9.24 -11.92
CA ILE A 188 -3.23 9.97 -12.58
C ILE A 188 -4.40 10.14 -11.60
N SER A 189 -4.51 11.32 -11.02
CA SER A 189 -5.53 11.65 -10.00
C SER A 189 -6.75 12.37 -10.59
N MET A 190 -7.23 11.90 -11.75
CA MET A 190 -8.41 12.42 -12.44
C MET A 190 -9.20 11.31 -13.11
N VAL A 191 -10.48 11.57 -13.36
CA VAL A 191 -11.38 10.66 -14.08
C VAL A 191 -12.23 11.41 -15.08
N SER A 192 -12.58 10.75 -16.17
CA SER A 192 -13.56 11.22 -17.14
C SER A 192 -14.41 10.06 -17.64
N GLU A 193 -15.61 10.38 -18.09
CA GLU A 193 -16.39 9.49 -18.94
C GLU A 193 -15.84 9.54 -20.37
N GLY A 194 -16.11 8.50 -21.14
CA GLY A 194 -15.74 8.42 -22.56
C GLY A 194 -14.56 7.50 -22.82
N TYR A 195 -14.75 6.59 -23.78
CA TYR A 195 -13.72 5.69 -24.27
C TYR A 195 -12.88 6.38 -25.33
N GLU A 196 -11.55 6.29 -25.21
CA GLU A 196 -10.61 6.78 -26.21
C GLU A 196 -9.54 5.73 -26.47
N GLN A 197 -9.51 5.15 -27.68
CA GLN A 197 -8.53 4.11 -28.03
C GLN A 197 -7.09 4.57 -27.78
N LYS A 198 -6.78 5.85 -28.07
CA LYS A 198 -5.45 6.42 -27.86
C LYS A 198 -4.99 6.39 -26.40
N LEU A 199 -5.93 6.47 -25.45
CA LEU A 199 -5.64 6.36 -24.03
C LEU A 199 -5.31 4.92 -23.66
N ILE A 200 -6.07 3.96 -24.17
CA ILE A 200 -5.81 2.52 -24.01
C ILE A 200 -4.43 2.17 -24.54
N ASP A 201 -4.09 2.67 -25.74
CA ASP A 201 -2.79 2.45 -26.37
C ASP A 201 -1.65 3.07 -25.55
N ALA A 202 -1.87 4.24 -24.94
CA ALA A 202 -0.87 4.90 -24.09
C ALA A 202 -0.63 4.14 -22.77
N VAL A 203 -1.68 3.59 -22.16
CA VAL A 203 -1.56 2.73 -20.96
C VAL A 203 -0.83 1.43 -21.31
N ASP A 204 -1.14 0.82 -22.46
CA ASP A 204 -0.39 -0.34 -22.96
C ASP A 204 1.08 -0.01 -23.23
N TYR A 205 1.35 1.16 -23.81
CA TYR A 205 2.71 1.63 -24.04
C TYR A 205 3.50 1.75 -22.73
N ALA A 206 2.92 2.32 -21.68
CA ALA A 206 3.54 2.40 -20.35
C ALA A 206 3.86 1.00 -19.78
N TYR A 207 2.89 0.07 -19.85
CA TYR A 207 3.09 -1.31 -19.42
C TYR A 207 4.23 -1.99 -20.18
N GLN A 208 4.29 -1.85 -21.50
CA GLN A 208 5.35 -2.43 -22.35
C GLN A 208 6.75 -1.88 -22.02
N HIS A 209 6.84 -0.68 -21.46
CA HIS A 209 8.09 -0.05 -21.02
C HIS A 209 8.36 -0.23 -19.52
N ASN A 210 7.63 -1.15 -18.87
CA ASN A 210 7.77 -1.45 -17.45
C ASN A 210 7.52 -0.24 -16.52
N VAL A 211 6.59 0.62 -16.94
CA VAL A 211 6.14 1.80 -16.19
C VAL A 211 4.78 1.49 -15.57
N VAL A 212 4.66 1.63 -14.25
CA VAL A 212 3.41 1.37 -13.53
C VAL A 212 2.49 2.58 -13.66
N VAL A 213 1.27 2.39 -14.16
CA VAL A 213 0.23 3.42 -14.16
C VAL A 213 -0.70 3.19 -12.97
N VAL A 214 -0.96 4.24 -12.20
CA VAL A 214 -1.88 4.24 -11.06
C VAL A 214 -2.95 5.30 -11.30
N ALA A 215 -4.22 4.95 -11.16
CA ALA A 215 -5.33 5.86 -11.39
C ALA A 215 -6.37 5.87 -10.27
N ALA A 216 -6.88 7.06 -9.97
CA ALA A 216 -7.96 7.24 -9.02
C ALA A 216 -9.30 6.70 -9.58
N ALA A 217 -10.11 6.07 -8.72
CA ALA A 217 -11.42 5.53 -9.09
C ALA A 217 -12.46 6.62 -9.45
N GLY A 218 -12.33 7.82 -8.88
CA GLY A 218 -13.34 8.89 -8.97
C GLY A 218 -14.25 8.96 -7.75
N ASN A 219 -14.97 10.09 -7.61
CA ASN A 219 -15.65 10.48 -6.36
C ASN A 219 -17.17 10.66 -6.53
N SER A 220 -17.81 9.83 -7.35
CA SER A 220 -19.21 10.00 -7.77
C SER A 220 -20.14 8.90 -7.23
N MET A 221 -19.68 8.06 -6.29
CA MET A 221 -20.43 6.91 -5.77
C MET A 221 -20.91 5.94 -6.86
N ALA A 222 -20.15 5.84 -7.96
CA ALA A 222 -20.55 5.08 -9.14
C ALA A 222 -20.02 3.64 -9.11
N ASP A 223 -20.80 2.72 -9.66
CA ASP A 223 -20.35 1.37 -10.04
C ASP A 223 -19.78 1.41 -11.46
N LEU A 224 -18.46 1.28 -11.56
CA LEU A 224 -17.68 1.30 -12.79
C LEU A 224 -17.91 0.05 -13.65
N ASN A 225 -18.50 -1.02 -13.10
CA ASN A 225 -18.95 -2.16 -13.89
C ASN A 225 -20.15 -1.81 -14.78
N ILE A 226 -20.97 -0.83 -14.36
CA ILE A 226 -22.11 -0.30 -15.10
C ILE A 226 -21.67 0.90 -15.95
N LYS A 227 -20.90 1.81 -15.35
CA LYS A 227 -20.47 3.07 -15.98
C LYS A 227 -18.97 3.26 -15.83
N ALA A 228 -18.22 2.67 -16.75
CA ALA A 228 -16.77 2.78 -16.79
C ALA A 228 -16.30 4.25 -16.85
N MET A 229 -15.23 4.54 -16.13
CA MET A 229 -14.52 5.82 -16.15
C MET A 229 -13.06 5.60 -16.51
N TYR A 230 -12.44 6.58 -17.15
CA TYR A 230 -11.09 6.50 -17.67
C TYR A 230 -10.19 7.56 -17.03
N PRO A 231 -8.89 7.27 -16.80
CA PRO A 231 -8.17 6.09 -17.28
C PRO A 231 -8.33 4.83 -16.42
N VAL A 232 -8.96 4.89 -15.25
CA VAL A 232 -8.98 3.75 -14.31
C VAL A 232 -9.50 2.42 -14.91
N CYS A 233 -10.43 2.46 -15.88
CA CYS A 233 -10.92 1.26 -16.58
C CYS A 233 -10.21 1.00 -17.93
N ALA A 234 -9.02 1.57 -18.17
CA ALA A 234 -8.35 1.56 -19.48
C ALA A 234 -7.82 0.18 -19.91
N ASP A 235 -7.76 -0.81 -19.02
CA ASP A 235 -7.24 -2.14 -19.34
C ASP A 235 -8.28 -3.26 -19.35
N GLN A 236 -9.57 -2.93 -19.22
CA GLN A 236 -10.67 -3.90 -19.33
C GLN A 236 -10.67 -4.74 -20.61
N THR A 237 -10.02 -4.26 -21.67
CA THR A 237 -9.94 -4.96 -22.96
C THR A 237 -8.72 -5.90 -23.06
N PHE A 238 -7.81 -5.86 -22.09
CA PHE A 238 -6.64 -6.72 -22.04
C PHE A 238 -6.89 -7.97 -21.19
N SER A 239 -6.06 -8.99 -21.39
CA SER A 239 -6.06 -10.21 -20.59
C SER A 239 -5.18 -10.13 -19.33
N LYS A 240 -4.50 -9.01 -19.14
CA LYS A 240 -3.60 -8.72 -18.02
C LYS A 240 -3.94 -7.34 -17.48
N GLU A 241 -3.80 -7.20 -16.16
CA GLU A 241 -3.81 -5.92 -15.47
C GLU A 241 -2.61 -5.07 -15.92
N LYS A 242 -2.86 -3.80 -16.24
CA LYS A 242 -1.86 -2.83 -16.73
C LYS A 242 -1.94 -1.49 -16.02
N ILE A 243 -3.06 -1.20 -15.37
CA ILE A 243 -3.25 -0.03 -14.53
C ILE A 243 -3.64 -0.49 -13.12
N LEU A 244 -3.23 0.24 -12.09
CA LEU A 244 -3.71 0.04 -10.72
C LEU A 244 -4.81 1.06 -10.45
N GLY A 245 -6.05 0.61 -10.44
CA GLY A 245 -7.20 1.40 -10.04
C GLY A 245 -7.42 1.41 -8.54
N VAL A 246 -7.56 2.62 -8.00
CA VAL A 246 -7.52 2.85 -6.55
C VAL A 246 -8.79 3.50 -6.04
N SER A 247 -9.50 2.78 -5.18
CA SER A 247 -10.62 3.31 -4.39
C SER A 247 -10.15 3.83 -3.03
N ALA A 248 -10.94 4.73 -2.46
CA ALA A 248 -10.62 5.42 -1.22
C ALA A 248 -11.28 4.76 -0.02
N ILE A 249 -10.54 4.64 1.08
CA ILE A 249 -11.07 4.25 2.39
C ILE A 249 -10.89 5.34 3.44
N ASP A 250 -11.66 5.24 4.53
CA ASP A 250 -11.50 6.03 5.74
C ASP A 250 -10.65 5.31 6.81
N LYS A 251 -10.42 6.00 7.93
CA LYS A 251 -9.62 5.50 9.06
C LYS A 251 -10.21 4.29 9.80
N ASN A 252 -11.46 3.93 9.53
CA ASN A 252 -12.10 2.74 10.08
C ASN A 252 -12.06 1.58 9.06
N HIS A 253 -11.31 1.77 7.96
CA HIS A 253 -11.16 0.84 6.85
C HIS A 253 -12.46 0.57 6.11
N HIS A 254 -13.42 1.49 6.19
CA HIS A 254 -14.60 1.48 5.33
C HIS A 254 -14.30 2.21 4.03
N LEU A 255 -14.89 1.72 2.94
CA LEU A 255 -14.91 2.47 1.70
C LEU A 255 -15.48 3.88 1.95
N ALA A 256 -14.76 4.89 1.47
CA ALA A 256 -15.19 6.26 1.56
C ALA A 256 -16.51 6.44 0.80
N ILE A 257 -17.49 7.10 1.42
CA ILE A 257 -18.86 7.18 0.87
C ILE A 257 -18.91 7.75 -0.55
N PHE A 258 -17.96 8.60 -0.94
CA PHE A 258 -17.87 9.19 -2.27
C PHE A 258 -17.19 8.29 -3.32
N SER A 259 -16.41 7.29 -2.88
CA SER A 259 -15.54 6.51 -3.77
C SER A 259 -16.35 5.74 -4.79
N ASN A 260 -15.90 5.77 -6.04
CA ASN A 260 -16.37 4.81 -7.03
C ASN A 260 -15.84 3.40 -6.68
N ILE A 261 -16.53 2.39 -7.21
CA ILE A 261 -16.26 0.96 -7.04
C ILE A 261 -16.41 0.24 -8.38
N GLY A 262 -15.83 -0.94 -8.55
CA GLY A 262 -16.07 -1.77 -9.72
C GLY A 262 -14.99 -2.83 -9.93
N SER A 263 -15.40 -4.09 -9.91
CA SER A 263 -14.52 -5.27 -10.02
C SER A 263 -13.66 -5.34 -11.29
N LYS A 264 -14.01 -4.57 -12.32
CA LYS A 264 -13.31 -4.54 -13.61
C LYS A 264 -12.31 -3.40 -13.74
N CYS A 265 -12.24 -2.51 -12.75
CA CYS A 265 -11.32 -1.36 -12.80
C CYS A 265 -10.61 -1.09 -11.48
N ILE A 266 -11.07 -1.67 -10.37
CA ILE A 266 -10.53 -1.38 -9.04
C ILE A 266 -9.80 -2.61 -8.53
N ASP A 267 -8.52 -2.41 -8.23
CA ASP A 267 -7.61 -3.50 -7.88
C ASP A 267 -7.22 -3.48 -6.41
N ILE A 268 -7.19 -2.29 -5.80
CA ILE A 268 -6.72 -2.10 -4.44
C ILE A 268 -7.35 -0.85 -3.81
N THR A 269 -7.41 -0.80 -2.48
CA THR A 269 -7.80 0.40 -1.75
C THR A 269 -6.62 1.04 -1.04
N ALA A 270 -6.72 2.35 -0.85
CA ALA A 270 -5.78 3.12 -0.05
C ALA A 270 -6.50 4.24 0.72
N PRO A 271 -5.86 4.81 1.76
CA PRO A 271 -6.39 5.95 2.48
C PRO A 271 -6.79 7.09 1.54
N GLY A 272 -7.99 7.64 1.71
CA GLY A 272 -8.48 8.73 0.88
C GLY A 272 -9.36 9.73 1.60
N VAL A 273 -9.49 9.63 2.92
CA VAL A 273 -10.30 10.52 3.75
C VAL A 273 -9.44 11.19 4.80
N ASN A 274 -9.59 12.52 4.92
CA ASN A 274 -8.84 13.33 5.86
C ASN A 274 -7.31 13.18 5.75
N ILE A 275 -6.80 13.23 4.52
CA ILE A 275 -5.37 13.16 4.20
C ILE A 275 -4.71 14.52 4.34
N ARG A 276 -3.52 14.55 4.93
CA ARG A 276 -2.71 15.76 5.09
C ARG A 276 -1.47 15.67 4.21
N SER A 277 -1.10 16.81 3.62
CA SER A 277 0.02 16.96 2.69
C SER A 277 0.37 18.43 2.46
N ALA A 278 1.41 18.64 1.66
CA ALA A 278 1.85 19.94 1.16
C ALA A 278 0.73 20.68 0.40
N LEU A 279 0.78 22.01 0.42
CA LEU A 279 -0.16 22.93 -0.23
C LEU A 279 0.62 23.90 -1.11
N ARG A 280 -0.05 24.48 -2.11
CA ARG A 280 0.56 25.49 -2.98
C ARG A 280 0.95 26.72 -2.16
N PHE A 281 2.25 26.98 -2.01
CA PHE A 281 2.77 28.02 -1.12
C PHE A 281 3.12 29.30 -1.87
N SER A 282 2.28 30.32 -1.76
CA SER A 282 2.50 31.61 -2.45
C SER A 282 2.09 32.78 -1.55
N PRO A 283 2.94 33.20 -0.60
CA PRO A 283 2.63 34.32 0.28
C PRO A 283 2.30 35.62 -0.44
N THR A 284 2.95 35.87 -1.59
CA THR A 284 2.69 37.02 -2.47
C THR A 284 1.27 37.06 -3.03
N ASN A 285 0.60 35.91 -3.12
CA ASN A 285 -0.79 35.75 -3.57
C ASN A 285 -1.76 35.49 -2.41
N GLY A 286 -1.31 35.64 -1.15
CA GLY A 286 -2.10 35.44 0.05
C GLY A 286 -2.30 33.97 0.45
N LEU A 287 -1.53 33.04 -0.12
CA LEU A 287 -1.52 31.63 0.25
C LEU A 287 -0.40 31.40 1.29
N LEU A 288 -0.76 31.46 2.58
CA LEU A 288 0.20 31.51 3.68
C LEU A 288 0.54 30.15 4.31
N TYR A 289 -0.17 29.09 3.95
CA TYR A 289 0.04 27.75 4.49
C TYR A 289 0.71 26.87 3.44
N SER A 290 1.85 26.28 3.81
CA SER A 290 2.58 25.28 3.01
C SER A 290 2.11 23.85 3.28
N TYR A 291 1.37 23.61 4.36
CA TYR A 291 0.90 22.27 4.72
C TYR A 291 -0.54 22.28 5.26
N SER A 292 -1.28 21.21 5.00
CA SER A 292 -2.66 21.05 5.47
C SER A 292 -2.71 20.52 6.90
N LEU A 293 -2.94 21.43 7.86
CA LEU A 293 -3.07 21.10 9.29
C LEU A 293 -4.52 20.97 9.77
N ALA A 294 -5.37 21.93 9.38
CA ALA A 294 -6.76 22.03 9.86
C ALA A 294 -7.80 21.52 8.84
N ASN A 295 -7.48 21.62 7.54
CA ASN A 295 -8.36 21.23 6.44
C ASN A 295 -7.71 20.07 5.69
N SER A 296 -8.05 18.85 6.08
CA SER A 296 -7.58 17.65 5.41
C SER A 296 -8.37 17.39 4.12
N TRP A 297 -7.75 16.68 3.20
CA TRP A 297 -8.28 16.43 1.86
C TRP A 297 -8.90 15.04 1.76
N SER A 298 -9.99 14.95 1.01
CA SER A 298 -10.70 13.69 0.79
C SER A 298 -11.03 13.49 -0.69
N GLY A 299 -10.78 12.29 -1.20
CA GLY A 299 -10.91 11.94 -2.60
C GLY A 299 -10.03 10.75 -2.97
N THR A 300 -10.46 9.96 -3.95
CA THR A 300 -9.66 8.88 -4.56
C THR A 300 -8.39 9.42 -5.23
N SER A 301 -8.40 10.68 -5.64
CA SER A 301 -7.23 11.45 -6.06
C SER A 301 -6.09 11.47 -5.03
N PHE A 302 -6.41 11.31 -3.74
CA PHE A 302 -5.43 11.24 -2.65
C PHE A 302 -5.14 9.80 -2.22
N SER A 303 -5.85 8.81 -2.76
CA SER A 303 -5.57 7.38 -2.58
C SER A 303 -4.56 6.86 -3.61
N ALA A 304 -4.72 7.26 -4.88
CA ALA A 304 -3.76 6.95 -5.94
C ALA A 304 -2.28 7.24 -5.57
N PRO A 305 -1.93 8.43 -5.00
CA PRO A 305 -0.55 8.72 -4.64
C PRO A 305 0.01 7.82 -3.52
N PHE A 306 -0.81 7.20 -2.67
CA PHE A 306 -0.31 6.20 -1.72
C PHE A 306 0.20 4.95 -2.44
N ILE A 307 -0.54 4.48 -3.44
CA ILE A 307 -0.10 3.36 -4.27
C ILE A 307 1.13 3.77 -5.10
N SER A 308 1.12 4.94 -5.75
CA SER A 308 2.29 5.42 -6.52
C SER A 308 3.54 5.57 -5.66
N GLY A 309 3.40 6.10 -4.45
CA GLY A 309 4.49 6.19 -3.49
C GLY A 309 4.99 4.82 -3.01
N ALA A 310 4.10 3.86 -2.78
CA ALA A 310 4.46 2.48 -2.45
C ALA A 310 5.24 1.82 -3.58
N VAL A 311 4.76 1.91 -4.82
CA VAL A 311 5.44 1.38 -6.01
C VAL A 311 6.84 1.98 -6.15
N ALA A 312 6.97 3.29 -6.00
CA ALA A 312 8.27 3.95 -6.05
C ALA A 312 9.22 3.46 -4.95
N LEU A 313 8.71 3.25 -3.74
CA LEU A 313 9.50 2.74 -2.62
C LEU A 313 9.96 1.29 -2.88
N LEU A 314 9.10 0.44 -3.43
CA LEU A 314 9.47 -0.92 -3.87
C LEU A 314 10.57 -0.89 -4.94
N LYS A 315 10.47 -0.01 -5.94
CA LYS A 315 11.51 0.16 -6.97
C LYS A 315 12.80 0.73 -6.40
N SER A 316 12.77 1.54 -5.33
CA SER A 316 13.98 1.99 -4.65
C SER A 316 14.75 0.83 -3.97
N VAL A 317 14.03 -0.20 -3.52
CA VAL A 317 14.60 -1.43 -2.94
C VAL A 317 15.07 -2.40 -4.04
N ASN A 318 14.33 -2.48 -5.14
CA ASN A 318 14.67 -3.31 -6.28
C ASN A 318 14.26 -2.64 -7.61
N PRO A 319 15.19 -1.95 -8.30
CA PRO A 319 14.85 -1.17 -9.50
C PRO A 319 14.47 -2.05 -10.71
N ASN A 320 14.78 -3.35 -10.68
CA ASN A 320 14.53 -4.28 -11.77
C ASN A 320 13.16 -4.97 -11.69
N LEU A 321 12.31 -4.62 -10.73
CA LEU A 321 10.99 -5.21 -10.61
C LEU A 321 10.16 -4.96 -11.88
N SER A 322 9.52 -6.01 -12.37
CA SER A 322 8.52 -5.84 -13.42
C SER A 322 7.21 -5.29 -12.86
N VAL A 323 6.37 -4.69 -13.71
CA VAL A 323 4.99 -4.30 -13.37
C VAL A 323 4.24 -5.48 -12.75
N ASP A 324 4.29 -6.66 -13.38
CA ASP A 324 3.62 -7.88 -12.88
C ASP A 324 4.11 -8.26 -11.46
N GLN A 325 5.41 -8.17 -11.18
CA GLN A 325 5.98 -8.47 -9.85
C GLN A 325 5.57 -7.45 -8.79
N ILE A 326 5.45 -6.18 -9.17
CA ILE A 326 4.98 -5.12 -8.28
C ILE A 326 3.51 -5.37 -7.93
N PHE A 327 2.68 -5.68 -8.93
CA PHE A 327 1.26 -5.94 -8.71
C PHE A 327 1.07 -7.16 -7.82
N GLU A 328 1.79 -8.25 -8.09
CA GLU A 328 1.79 -9.44 -7.25
C GLU A 328 2.18 -9.12 -5.79
N ALA A 329 3.26 -8.36 -5.57
CA ALA A 329 3.69 -7.99 -4.23
C ALA A 329 2.63 -7.15 -3.49
N LEU A 330 2.00 -6.18 -4.17
CA LEU A 330 0.95 -5.36 -3.57
C LEU A 330 -0.32 -6.18 -3.28
N PHE A 331 -0.74 -7.04 -4.21
CA PHE A 331 -1.99 -7.79 -4.09
C PHE A 331 -1.93 -8.90 -3.06
N THR A 332 -0.80 -9.62 -3.00
CA THR A 332 -0.64 -10.75 -2.06
C THR A 332 -0.41 -10.32 -0.61
N THR A 333 -0.05 -9.05 -0.39
CA THR A 333 0.25 -8.50 0.94
C THR A 333 -0.79 -7.53 1.45
N ALA A 334 -1.76 -7.15 0.62
CA ALA A 334 -2.87 -6.29 1.00
C ALA A 334 -3.58 -6.87 2.23
N HIS A 335 -3.94 -5.99 3.15
CA HIS A 335 -4.79 -6.35 4.27
C HIS A 335 -6.21 -6.43 3.73
N HIS A 336 -6.80 -7.62 3.78
CA HIS A 336 -8.25 -7.72 3.62
C HIS A 336 -8.90 -6.79 4.64
N THR A 337 -9.85 -5.96 4.20
CA THR A 337 -10.58 -5.03 5.07
C THR A 337 -11.93 -5.65 5.44
N PRO A 338 -12.04 -6.64 6.33
CA PRO A 338 -13.34 -7.18 6.70
C PRO A 338 -14.00 -6.29 7.74
N ASN A 339 -15.24 -5.87 7.48
CA ASN A 339 -16.29 -5.77 8.50
C ASN A 339 -17.68 -6.02 7.88
N ASP A 340 -18.37 -7.02 8.43
CA ASP A 340 -19.79 -7.43 8.48
C ASP A 340 -20.86 -7.09 7.41
N ASP A 341 -20.61 -6.30 6.35
CA ASP A 341 -21.67 -5.93 5.38
C ASP A 341 -21.28 -6.09 3.89
N GLU A 342 -20.26 -6.91 3.59
CA GLU A 342 -19.62 -6.90 2.26
C GLU A 342 -19.90 -8.11 1.37
N ALA A 343 -20.85 -8.99 1.70
CA ALA A 343 -21.28 -10.00 0.71
C ALA A 343 -21.76 -9.37 -0.62
N GLY A 344 -22.21 -8.09 -0.59
CA GLY A 344 -22.54 -7.30 -1.77
C GLY A 344 -21.38 -6.50 -2.40
N TYR A 345 -20.27 -6.28 -1.67
CA TYR A 345 -19.17 -5.40 -2.08
C TYR A 345 -17.82 -6.10 -2.24
N ALA A 346 -17.67 -7.36 -1.81
CA ALA A 346 -16.40 -8.11 -1.81
C ALA A 346 -15.69 -8.20 -3.16
N ASN A 347 -16.41 -8.00 -4.27
CA ASN A 347 -15.83 -7.98 -5.61
C ASN A 347 -15.57 -6.55 -6.13
N LEU A 348 -15.93 -5.48 -5.41
CA LEU A 348 -16.08 -4.14 -5.99
C LEU A 348 -14.98 -3.14 -5.60
N PHE A 349 -14.06 -3.47 -4.69
CA PHE A 349 -13.00 -2.54 -4.26
C PHE A 349 -11.60 -3.17 -4.25
N GLY A 350 -11.40 -4.24 -5.02
CA GLY A 350 -10.08 -4.85 -5.21
C GLY A 350 -9.68 -5.84 -4.12
N VAL A 351 -8.38 -6.08 -3.97
CA VAL A 351 -7.79 -7.09 -3.07
C VAL A 351 -7.76 -6.69 -1.59
N GLY A 352 -8.02 -5.42 -1.28
CA GLY A 352 -8.00 -4.88 0.09
C GLY A 352 -7.11 -3.65 0.22
N LEU A 353 -6.76 -3.32 1.46
CA LEU A 353 -5.97 -2.15 1.83
C LEU A 353 -4.48 -2.38 1.60
N LEU A 354 -3.82 -1.44 0.93
CA LEU A 354 -2.36 -1.36 0.79
C LEU A 354 -1.60 -1.62 2.09
N GLN A 355 -0.52 -2.42 2.02
CA GLN A 355 0.43 -2.66 3.12
C GLN A 355 1.87 -2.58 2.59
N ILE A 356 2.51 -1.42 2.73
CA ILE A 356 3.79 -1.11 2.06
C ILE A 356 4.95 -1.90 2.68
N ASP A 357 5.01 -1.99 4.01
CA ASP A 357 6.00 -2.76 4.75
C ASP A 357 6.01 -4.23 4.33
N LYS A 358 4.82 -4.86 4.31
CA LYS A 358 4.65 -6.26 3.89
C LYS A 358 5.03 -6.47 2.43
N ALA A 359 4.67 -5.54 1.54
CA ALA A 359 5.06 -5.60 0.13
C ALA A 359 6.59 -5.56 -0.04
N ILE A 360 7.30 -4.70 0.72
CA ILE A 360 8.77 -4.66 0.70
C ILE A 360 9.36 -5.98 1.24
N GLU A 361 8.84 -6.50 2.35
CA GLU A 361 9.28 -7.78 2.94
C GLU A 361 9.12 -8.95 1.96
N SER A 362 8.00 -9.01 1.25
CA SER A 362 7.74 -10.02 0.21
C SER A 362 8.80 -9.96 -0.91
N ILE A 363 9.15 -8.76 -1.37
CA ILE A 363 10.18 -8.58 -2.41
C ILE A 363 11.58 -8.96 -1.90
N LEU A 364 11.91 -8.59 -0.67
CA LEU A 364 13.20 -8.90 -0.07
C LEU A 364 13.37 -10.39 0.21
N SER A 365 12.32 -11.08 0.67
CA SER A 365 12.35 -12.52 0.90
C SER A 365 12.56 -13.31 -0.41
N ASN A 366 11.92 -12.87 -1.50
CA ASN A 366 12.09 -13.42 -2.85
C ASN A 366 13.49 -13.16 -3.47
N LYS A 367 14.27 -12.18 -3.00
CA LYS A 367 15.67 -12.00 -3.43
C LYS A 367 16.61 -13.10 -2.90
N THR A 368 16.22 -13.82 -1.85
CA THR A 368 17.07 -14.87 -1.24
C THR A 368 17.05 -16.19 -2.02
N THR A 369 16.20 -16.31 -3.04
CA THR A 369 16.09 -17.49 -3.92
C THR A 369 16.85 -17.34 -5.25
N VAL A 370 17.91 -16.53 -5.31
CA VAL A 370 18.86 -16.59 -6.44
C VAL A 370 19.73 -17.85 -6.29
N GLN A 371 19.32 -18.93 -6.96
CA GLN A 371 20.16 -20.12 -7.10
C GLN A 371 21.45 -19.77 -7.88
N PRO A 372 22.62 -20.27 -7.44
CA PRO A 372 23.81 -20.27 -8.28
C PRO A 372 23.59 -21.21 -9.47
N THR A 373 23.80 -20.69 -10.68
CA THR A 373 23.89 -21.50 -11.89
C THR A 373 25.08 -22.45 -11.80
N ASN A 374 24.82 -23.76 -11.90
CA ASN A 374 25.48 -24.64 -12.88
C ASN A 374 24.95 -26.08 -12.84
N LEU A 375 24.42 -26.51 -14.01
CA LEU A 375 24.42 -27.85 -14.62
C LEU A 375 23.82 -29.05 -13.83
N PRO A 376 23.26 -30.04 -14.55
CA PRO A 376 22.29 -30.98 -14.00
C PRO A 376 22.97 -32.08 -13.16
N VAL A 377 22.24 -32.68 -12.20
CA VAL A 377 21.93 -34.12 -12.15
C VAL A 377 21.43 -34.60 -10.76
N THR A 378 20.31 -35.35 -10.83
CA THR A 378 19.76 -36.41 -9.94
C THR A 378 19.15 -36.10 -8.57
N THR A 379 17.89 -36.52 -8.48
CA THR A 379 17.06 -36.67 -7.29
C THR A 379 17.40 -37.94 -6.50
N LYS A 380 17.43 -37.83 -5.15
CA LYS A 380 17.11 -38.93 -4.21
C LYS A 380 16.50 -38.33 -2.93
N PRO A 381 15.48 -38.99 -2.34
CA PRO A 381 14.70 -38.44 -1.21
C PRO A 381 15.41 -38.69 0.13
N ILE A 382 15.22 -37.77 1.09
CA ILE A 382 15.73 -37.87 2.46
C ILE A 382 14.56 -37.91 3.46
N THR A 383 14.66 -38.82 4.42
CA THR A 383 13.73 -39.04 5.55
C THR A 383 14.15 -38.24 6.77
N ILE A 384 13.19 -37.67 7.52
CA ILE A 384 13.42 -36.88 8.74
C ILE A 384 12.98 -37.69 9.98
N TYR A 385 13.76 -37.62 11.06
CA TYR A 385 13.46 -38.16 12.39
C TYR A 385 12.99 -37.04 13.33
N ASN A 386 12.01 -37.36 14.18
CA ASN A 386 11.35 -36.44 15.13
C ASN A 386 11.80 -36.70 16.57
N THR A 387 12.06 -35.66 17.36
CA THR A 387 12.02 -35.72 18.83
C THR A 387 11.55 -34.42 19.46
N ASN A 388 10.34 -34.45 20.02
CA ASN A 388 9.79 -33.53 20.99
C ASN A 388 10.58 -33.51 22.32
N SER A 389 10.94 -32.34 22.85
CA SER A 389 10.81 -32.02 24.30
C SER A 389 11.32 -30.62 24.70
N ILE A 390 10.41 -29.89 25.37
CA ILE A 390 10.60 -28.89 26.43
C ILE A 390 11.12 -27.50 26.04
N LEU A 391 10.23 -26.51 26.08
CA LEU A 391 10.47 -25.26 26.81
C LEU A 391 9.18 -24.81 27.52
N LYS A 392 9.19 -24.92 28.86
CA LYS A 392 8.22 -24.31 29.78
C LYS A 392 8.73 -22.93 30.19
N ASN A 393 7.78 -22.02 30.41
CA ASN A 393 7.84 -20.73 31.10
C ASN A 393 8.10 -19.48 30.26
N THR A 394 7.13 -19.16 29.41
CA THR A 394 6.43 -17.86 29.38
C THR A 394 5.06 -18.10 28.75
N ASN A 395 4.09 -18.53 29.56
CA ASN A 395 2.63 -18.58 29.31
C ASN A 395 2.12 -18.76 27.86
N VAL A 396 2.77 -19.63 27.09
CA VAL A 396 2.21 -20.23 25.88
C VAL A 396 1.57 -21.55 26.31
N VAL A 397 0.26 -21.66 26.15
CA VAL A 397 -0.44 -22.92 26.44
C VAL A 397 -0.47 -23.76 25.17
N LEU A 398 0.43 -24.73 25.12
CA LEU A 398 0.39 -25.78 24.11
C LEU A 398 -0.72 -26.77 24.48
N ILE A 399 -1.76 -26.84 23.67
CA ILE A 399 -2.76 -27.91 23.77
C ILE A 399 -2.56 -28.84 22.60
N SER A 400 -1.85 -29.95 22.83
CA SER A 400 -1.81 -31.04 21.87
C SER A 400 -3.19 -31.72 21.86
N ALA A 401 -4.06 -31.35 20.92
CA ALA A 401 -5.32 -32.03 20.71
C ALA A 401 -5.17 -32.95 19.50
N LYS A 402 -5.03 -34.27 19.73
CA LYS A 402 -5.07 -35.25 18.64
C LYS A 402 -6.39 -35.13 17.87
N LEU A 403 -6.35 -34.50 16.70
CA LEU A 403 -7.46 -34.38 15.75
C LEU A 403 -7.50 -35.64 14.90
N GLY A 404 -7.84 -36.77 15.55
CA GLY A 404 -7.86 -38.10 14.92
C GLY A 404 -9.20 -38.82 14.95
N GLN A 405 -10.24 -38.27 15.58
CA GLN A 405 -11.54 -38.95 15.66
C GLN A 405 -12.71 -37.98 15.46
N LYS A 406 -13.57 -38.30 14.49
CA LYS A 406 -14.90 -37.73 14.32
C LYS A 406 -15.79 -38.22 15.47
N GLU A 407 -16.13 -37.35 16.41
CA GLU A 407 -17.30 -37.56 17.27
C GLU A 407 -18.46 -36.73 16.70
N ILE A 408 -19.40 -37.40 16.04
CA ILE A 408 -20.68 -36.80 15.64
C ILE A 408 -21.60 -36.90 16.85
N LEU A 409 -21.99 -35.77 17.43
CA LEU A 409 -23.10 -35.75 18.39
C LEU A 409 -24.45 -35.76 17.66
N LYS A 410 -25.22 -36.77 18.01
CA LYS A 410 -26.50 -37.21 17.46
C LYS A 410 -27.64 -36.46 18.16
N ASN A 411 -28.46 -35.72 17.40
CA ASN A 411 -29.91 -35.48 17.57
C ASN A 411 -30.35 -34.15 16.96
N ASN A 412 -30.24 -34.02 15.62
CA ASN A 412 -30.93 -33.08 14.72
C ASN A 412 -31.91 -32.08 15.37
N LYS A 413 -31.37 -31.11 16.11
CA LYS A 413 -31.99 -29.86 16.49
C LYS A 413 -30.90 -28.80 16.46
N VAL A 414 -30.97 -27.93 15.47
CA VAL A 414 -30.35 -26.62 15.53
C VAL A 414 -31.10 -25.87 16.63
N VAL A 415 -30.43 -25.63 17.76
CA VAL A 415 -30.93 -24.74 18.82
C VAL A 415 -29.89 -23.66 19.00
N ASP A 416 -30.32 -22.45 18.64
CA ASP A 416 -29.83 -21.11 18.96
C ASP A 416 -28.34 -20.87 19.29
N LEU A 417 -27.82 -19.94 18.48
CA LEU A 417 -26.70 -19.05 18.72
C LEU A 417 -26.86 -18.24 20.04
N PHE A 418 -25.75 -17.85 20.65
CA PHE A 418 -25.65 -16.84 21.74
C PHE A 418 -26.11 -17.21 23.16
N GLY A 419 -25.67 -18.37 23.69
CA GLY A 419 -25.93 -18.74 25.10
C GLY A 419 -24.71 -18.87 26.03
N GLU A 420 -23.48 -19.02 25.52
CA GLU A 420 -22.34 -19.42 26.36
C GLU A 420 -21.06 -18.61 26.18
N PHE A 421 -21.06 -17.52 25.39
CA PHE A 421 -19.83 -16.80 25.07
C PHE A 421 -20.01 -15.28 25.13
N LEU A 422 -18.97 -14.58 25.61
CA LEU A 422 -18.87 -13.13 25.65
C LEU A 422 -18.43 -12.52 24.31
N GLY A 423 -17.88 -13.32 23.40
CA GLY A 423 -17.46 -12.92 22.05
C GLY A 423 -16.40 -13.84 21.45
N VAL A 424 -16.21 -13.74 20.13
CA VAL A 424 -15.06 -14.33 19.40
C VAL A 424 -13.93 -13.31 19.39
N GLU A 425 -12.73 -13.73 19.75
CA GLU A 425 -11.57 -12.86 19.96
C GLU A 425 -10.56 -12.92 18.82
N ASP A 426 -10.48 -14.09 18.16
CA ASP A 426 -9.57 -14.34 17.06
C ASP A 426 -10.06 -15.53 16.21
N THR A 427 -9.67 -15.58 14.93
CA THR A 427 -10.04 -16.66 14.01
C THR A 427 -8.88 -17.05 13.11
N TYR A 428 -8.80 -18.32 12.73
CA TYR A 428 -7.70 -18.86 11.95
C TYR A 428 -8.20 -19.94 10.98
N SER A 429 -7.84 -19.85 9.70
CA SER A 429 -8.15 -20.86 8.68
C SER A 429 -6.90 -21.65 8.32
N PHE A 430 -7.01 -22.96 8.25
CA PHE A 430 -5.88 -23.85 7.95
C PHE A 430 -6.32 -25.05 7.12
N VAL A 431 -5.40 -25.62 6.34
CA VAL A 431 -5.68 -26.86 5.60
C VAL A 431 -5.40 -28.04 6.53
N ALA A 432 -6.44 -28.79 6.87
CA ALA A 432 -6.32 -29.98 7.68
C ALA A 432 -5.56 -31.09 6.93
N LYS A 433 -5.08 -32.10 7.66
CA LYS A 433 -4.24 -33.19 7.12
C LYS A 433 -4.87 -33.97 5.95
N ASN A 434 -6.20 -33.97 5.85
CA ASN A 434 -6.95 -34.57 4.75
C ASN A 434 -7.00 -33.68 3.48
N GLY A 435 -6.33 -32.52 3.49
CA GLY A 435 -6.31 -31.54 2.41
C GLY A 435 -7.54 -30.64 2.36
N GLN A 436 -8.46 -30.72 3.32
CA GLN A 436 -9.64 -29.88 3.38
C GLN A 436 -9.36 -28.61 4.19
N LEU A 437 -9.89 -27.49 3.74
CA LEU A 437 -9.84 -26.24 4.49
C LEU A 437 -10.74 -26.37 5.72
N GLU A 438 -10.19 -26.07 6.88
CA GLU A 438 -10.89 -26.01 8.15
C GLU A 438 -10.66 -24.64 8.79
N ASN A 439 -11.57 -24.23 9.66
CA ASN A 439 -11.55 -22.95 10.35
C ASN A 439 -11.53 -23.19 11.84
N ALA A 440 -10.91 -22.30 12.58
CA ALA A 440 -10.95 -22.32 14.02
C ALA A 440 -11.16 -20.92 14.57
N THR A 441 -11.85 -20.85 15.69
CA THR A 441 -12.14 -19.59 16.38
C THR A 441 -11.74 -19.72 17.84
N LEU A 442 -11.19 -18.64 18.40
CA LEU A 442 -10.95 -18.48 19.83
C LEU A 442 -12.02 -17.53 20.38
N SER A 443 -12.66 -17.94 21.46
CA SER A 443 -13.74 -17.19 22.10
C SER A 443 -13.61 -17.26 23.62
N THR A 444 -14.23 -16.31 24.33
CA THR A 444 -14.36 -16.37 25.79
C THR A 444 -15.74 -16.83 26.18
N GLY A 445 -15.82 -17.90 26.97
CA GLY A 445 -17.06 -18.39 27.57
C GLY A 445 -17.57 -17.46 28.67
N ILE A 446 -18.87 -17.53 28.99
CA ILE A 446 -19.50 -16.76 30.09
C ILE A 446 -18.88 -16.97 31.47
N ASN A 447 -18.13 -18.05 31.66
CA ASN A 447 -17.37 -18.36 32.87
C ASN A 447 -15.93 -17.82 32.85
N GLY A 448 -15.58 -17.00 31.85
CA GLY A 448 -14.26 -16.38 31.68
C GLY A 448 -13.19 -17.28 31.06
N LYS A 449 -13.52 -18.55 30.71
CA LYS A 449 -12.58 -19.51 30.13
C LYS A 449 -12.49 -19.36 28.61
N LYS A 450 -11.32 -19.65 28.03
CA LYS A 450 -11.13 -19.66 26.58
C LYS A 450 -11.69 -20.90 25.94
N ILE A 451 -12.22 -20.76 24.74
CA ILE A 451 -12.81 -21.86 24.00
C ILE A 451 -12.37 -21.75 22.55
N VAL A 452 -11.67 -22.79 22.08
CA VAL A 452 -11.30 -22.95 20.68
C VAL A 452 -12.29 -23.89 20.00
N SER A 453 -12.95 -23.40 18.95
CA SER A 453 -13.94 -24.16 18.18
C SER A 453 -13.42 -24.37 16.77
N PHE A 454 -13.54 -25.57 16.24
CA PHE A 454 -13.11 -25.98 14.90
C PHE A 454 -14.31 -26.26 14.02
N TYR A 455 -14.21 -25.87 12.76
CA TYR A 455 -15.26 -25.96 11.78
C TYR A 455 -14.70 -26.45 10.45
N ASN A 456 -15.52 -27.13 9.65
CA ASN A 456 -15.14 -27.45 8.27
C ASN A 456 -15.24 -26.21 7.37
N ASP A 457 -14.91 -26.40 6.09
CA ASP A 457 -15.08 -25.43 5.00
C ASP A 457 -16.51 -24.88 4.86
N LYS A 458 -17.51 -25.58 5.39
CA LYS A 458 -18.92 -25.17 5.44
C LYS A 458 -19.35 -24.55 6.77
N LEU A 459 -18.40 -24.26 7.67
CA LEU A 459 -18.61 -23.70 9.00
C LEU A 459 -19.48 -24.56 9.92
N GLU A 460 -19.57 -25.87 9.66
CA GLU A 460 -20.19 -26.81 10.58
C GLU A 460 -19.20 -27.14 11.69
N LEU A 461 -19.63 -27.02 12.95
CA LEU A 461 -18.76 -27.27 14.11
C LEU A 461 -18.31 -28.73 14.13
N LEU A 462 -17.01 -28.94 13.98
CA LEU A 462 -16.35 -30.23 14.03
C LEU A 462 -15.96 -30.61 15.46
N LYS A 463 -15.41 -29.65 16.21
CA LYS A 463 -14.88 -29.89 17.56
C LYS A 463 -14.83 -28.60 18.37
N LYS A 464 -15.00 -28.69 19.69
CA LYS A 464 -14.85 -27.57 20.63
C LYS A 464 -13.95 -27.98 21.78
N VAL A 465 -12.99 -27.14 22.15
CA VAL A 465 -12.04 -27.35 23.23
C VAL A 465 -12.13 -26.17 24.19
N THR A 466 -12.48 -26.42 25.45
CA THR A 466 -12.50 -25.39 26.50
C THR A 466 -11.19 -25.45 27.28
N ILE A 467 -10.62 -24.27 27.54
CA ILE A 467 -9.29 -24.04 28.04
C ILE A 467 -9.38 -23.10 29.23
N ASP A 468 -8.81 -23.51 30.36
CA ASP A 468 -8.87 -22.76 31.61
C ASP A 468 -7.83 -21.63 31.62
N LEU A 469 -8.12 -20.57 30.86
CA LEU A 469 -7.29 -19.37 30.71
C LEU A 469 -8.12 -18.09 30.86
N SER A 470 -7.48 -17.04 31.38
CA SER A 470 -8.07 -15.71 31.59
C SER A 470 -7.16 -14.61 31.01
N GLY A 471 -7.72 -13.55 30.42
CA GLY A 471 -7.00 -12.49 29.69
C GLY A 471 -7.25 -12.57 28.18
N ASN A 472 -6.76 -11.66 27.34
CA ASN A 472 -6.96 -11.72 25.87
C ASN A 472 -5.85 -12.51 25.20
N PHE A 473 -6.15 -13.31 24.18
CA PHE A 473 -5.18 -14.16 23.50
C PHE A 473 -5.43 -14.16 21.98
N ASP A 474 -4.36 -14.39 21.21
CA ASP A 474 -4.39 -14.71 19.78
C ASP A 474 -4.33 -16.21 19.56
N LEU A 475 -4.91 -16.67 18.46
CA LEU A 475 -5.02 -18.06 18.04
C LEU A 475 -4.12 -18.33 16.83
N ALA A 476 -3.16 -19.23 16.99
CA ALA A 476 -2.39 -19.78 15.88
C ALA A 476 -2.56 -21.31 15.84
N ILE A 477 -2.76 -21.85 14.64
CA ILE A 477 -2.94 -23.29 14.43
C ILE A 477 -2.08 -23.76 13.27
N GLY A 478 -1.40 -24.88 13.45
CA GLY A 478 -0.45 -25.39 12.47
C GLY A 478 0.28 -26.64 12.95
N ASP A 479 0.99 -27.29 12.04
CA ASP A 479 1.92 -28.38 12.34
C ASP A 479 3.31 -27.79 12.56
N PHE A 480 3.54 -27.27 13.76
CA PHE A 480 4.69 -26.39 14.03
C PHE A 480 5.97 -27.17 14.31
N ASP A 481 5.86 -28.43 14.76
CA ASP A 481 7.01 -29.32 14.91
C ASP A 481 7.17 -30.30 13.73
N ASN A 482 6.33 -30.14 12.70
CA ASN A 482 6.35 -30.88 11.43
C ASN A 482 6.16 -32.40 11.62
N ASN A 483 5.36 -32.78 12.63
CA ASN A 483 5.02 -34.16 12.98
C ASN A 483 3.72 -34.65 12.32
N ALA A 484 3.05 -33.80 11.55
CA ALA A 484 1.77 -33.99 10.90
C ALA A 484 0.57 -34.14 11.86
N GLU A 485 0.68 -33.68 13.10
CA GLU A 485 -0.40 -33.35 14.01
C GLU A 485 -0.57 -31.83 14.01
N ILE A 486 -1.78 -31.36 14.24
CA ILE A 486 -2.08 -29.92 14.23
C ILE A 486 -2.09 -29.46 15.67
N GLU A 487 -1.17 -28.56 16.02
CA GLU A 487 -1.10 -27.95 17.33
C GLU A 487 -1.86 -26.62 17.37
N ILE A 488 -2.39 -26.32 18.56
CA ILE A 488 -3.06 -25.06 18.87
C ILE A 488 -2.15 -24.27 19.79
N PHE A 489 -1.81 -23.07 19.35
CA PHE A 489 -1.07 -22.08 20.12
C PHE A 489 -1.98 -20.92 20.49
N LEU A 490 -2.09 -20.65 21.79
CA LEU A 490 -2.71 -19.45 22.32
C LEU A 490 -1.63 -18.54 22.88
N ALA A 491 -1.49 -17.35 22.30
CA ALA A 491 -0.52 -16.35 22.71
C ALA A 491 -1.23 -15.19 23.41
N PRO A 492 -0.88 -14.80 24.65
CA PRO A 492 -1.55 -13.70 25.33
C PRO A 492 -1.30 -12.37 24.59
N ARG A 493 -2.38 -11.64 24.27
CA ARG A 493 -2.29 -10.24 23.85
C ARG A 493 -1.85 -9.41 25.03
N THR A 494 -0.63 -8.88 24.99
CA THR A 494 -0.22 -7.89 25.98
C THR A 494 -0.93 -6.58 25.68
N GLU A 495 -1.75 -6.10 26.61
CA GLU A 495 -2.23 -4.71 26.62
C GLU A 495 -1.01 -3.79 26.80
N ASN A 496 -0.33 -3.53 25.69
CA ASN A 496 0.65 -2.48 25.41
C ASN A 496 1.47 -2.95 24.21
N ASN A 497 0.89 -2.82 23.02
CA ASN A 497 1.43 -2.02 21.91
C ASN A 497 0.45 -2.05 20.76
#